data_AF-A0A183D3W5-F1
#
_entry.id   AF-A0A183D3W5-F1
#
_cell.length_a   1.000
_cell.length_b   1.000
_cell.length_c   1.000
_cell.angle_alpha   90.00
_cell.angle_beta   90.00
_cell.angle_gamma   90.00
#
_symmetry.space_group_name_H-M   'P 1'
#
loop_
_entity.id
_entity.type
_entity.pdbx_description
1 polymer ?
#
loop_
_entity_poly.entity_id
_entity_poly.type
_entity_poly.pdbx_seq_one_letter_code
_entity_poly.pdbx_strand_id
1 'polypeptide(L)'
;MNYLTLSGIFDDKRNVLWPPTCQIIGKDILKFHAVIWPALLLALDLPLPKRIFVHSHWLVDGSKMSKSIGNVVDPFAAAELLTGEGLRYFLLRQGTPYNDANFMIPKAVSVINTDLVNNIGNLLQRSLIEKLNPSKIYPIFYPDSFQSDLRELGEPLVHSLNCLPGLLRSFVYPLQILHLFACFQKRDLLD
;
A
#
# COMPACT_ATOMS: atom_id res chain seq x y z
N MET A 1 21.78 -9.66 -0.97
CA MET A 1 22.67 -9.27 0.14
C MET A 1 22.13 -8.13 1.00
N ASN A 2 21.77 -6.97 0.45
CA ASN A 2 21.28 -5.83 1.26
C ASN A 2 20.17 -6.19 2.27
N TYR A 3 19.17 -6.98 1.85
CA TYR A 3 18.08 -7.42 2.75
C TYR A 3 18.56 -8.24 3.96
N LEU A 4 19.59 -9.08 3.79
CA LEU A 4 20.14 -9.92 4.86
C LEU A 4 21.03 -9.11 5.79
N THR A 5 21.84 -8.20 5.22
CA THR A 5 22.69 -7.32 6.03
C THR A 5 21.86 -6.41 6.94
N LEU A 6 20.78 -5.82 6.41
CA LEU A 6 19.89 -4.96 7.19
C LEU A 6 18.97 -5.72 8.15
N SER A 7 18.70 -7.01 7.92
CA SER A 7 17.85 -7.80 8.82
C SER A 7 18.55 -8.21 10.11
N GLY A 8 19.86 -7.98 10.21
CA GLY A 8 20.67 -8.38 11.36
C GLY A 8 20.86 -9.89 11.49
N ILE A 9 20.57 -10.68 10.43
CA ILE A 9 20.67 -12.14 10.49
C ILE A 9 22.10 -12.65 10.74
N PHE A 10 23.09 -11.81 10.45
CA PHE A 10 24.51 -12.10 10.68
C PHE A 10 25.07 -11.38 11.92
N ASP A 11 24.24 -10.67 12.68
CA ASP A 11 24.64 -9.96 13.90
C ASP A 11 24.22 -10.74 15.17
N ASP A 12 25.18 -11.00 16.06
CA ASP A 12 24.96 -11.79 17.29
C ASP A 12 24.04 -11.15 18.35
N LYS A 13 23.55 -9.90 18.15
CA LYS A 13 23.01 -9.09 19.25
C LYS A 13 21.60 -8.52 19.12
N ARG A 14 20.82 -8.71 18.03
CA ARG A 14 19.48 -8.08 17.93
C ARG A 14 18.45 -8.87 17.13
N ASN A 15 17.17 -8.59 17.43
CA ASN A 15 15.94 -9.06 16.78
C ASN A 15 16.13 -9.37 15.29
N VAL A 16 16.24 -10.66 14.96
CA VAL A 16 16.32 -11.14 13.58
C VAL A 16 14.99 -10.86 12.89
N LEU A 17 14.97 -9.93 11.95
CA LEU A 17 13.78 -9.55 11.17
C LEU A 17 13.59 -10.41 9.91
N TRP A 18 14.21 -11.59 9.89
CA TRP A 18 14.21 -12.52 8.77
C TRP A 18 13.42 -13.80 9.12
N PRO A 19 12.60 -14.35 8.20
CA PRO A 19 12.32 -13.88 6.84
C PRO A 19 11.29 -12.75 6.78
N PRO A 20 11.33 -11.88 5.75
CA PRO A 20 10.35 -10.81 5.58
C PRO A 20 8.95 -11.38 5.30
N THR A 21 7.93 -10.73 5.87
CA THR A 21 6.53 -11.10 5.66
C THR A 21 6.02 -10.72 4.26
N CYS A 22 6.66 -9.73 3.63
CA CYS A 22 6.40 -9.28 2.26
C CYS A 22 7.62 -8.54 1.71
N GLN A 23 7.98 -8.79 0.45
CA GLN A 23 8.92 -7.98 -0.32
C GLN A 23 8.17 -7.19 -1.38
N ILE A 24 8.24 -5.86 -1.32
CA ILE A 24 7.61 -4.97 -2.30
C ILE A 24 8.65 -4.59 -3.35
N ILE A 25 8.38 -4.89 -4.61
CA ILE A 25 9.29 -4.64 -5.73
C ILE A 25 8.55 -4.15 -6.99
N GLY A 26 9.27 -3.49 -7.89
CA GLY A 26 8.77 -3.19 -9.23
C GLY A 26 8.86 -4.40 -10.16
N LYS A 27 7.97 -4.47 -11.17
CA LYS A 27 7.89 -5.59 -12.12
C LYS A 27 9.18 -5.90 -12.88
N ASP A 28 10.02 -4.89 -13.15
CA ASP A 28 11.25 -5.06 -13.94
C ASP A 28 12.32 -5.93 -13.22
N ILE A 29 12.27 -6.00 -11.88
CA ILE A 29 13.22 -6.78 -11.05
C ILE A 29 12.60 -8.08 -10.51
N LEU A 30 11.42 -8.47 -11.00
CA LEU A 30 10.71 -9.66 -10.54
C LEU A 30 11.52 -10.94 -10.75
N LYS A 31 12.14 -11.13 -11.92
CA LYS A 31 12.94 -12.33 -12.23
C LYS A 31 14.04 -12.57 -11.20
N PHE A 32 14.71 -11.50 -10.77
CA PHE A 32 15.73 -11.59 -9.73
C PHE A 32 15.12 -12.04 -8.41
N HIS A 33 14.01 -11.44 -7.98
CA HIS A 33 13.43 -11.68 -6.66
C HIS A 33 12.61 -12.97 -6.55
N ALA A 34 12.10 -13.50 -7.66
CA ALA A 34 11.28 -14.71 -7.68
C ALA A 34 12.05 -15.98 -8.08
N VAL A 35 13.23 -15.85 -8.70
CA VAL A 35 14.02 -17.01 -9.18
C VAL A 35 15.42 -17.01 -8.56
N ILE A 36 16.22 -15.98 -8.87
CA ILE A 36 17.63 -15.94 -8.48
C ILE A 36 17.78 -15.81 -6.97
N TRP A 37 17.04 -14.89 -6.36
CA TRP A 37 17.10 -14.61 -4.94
C TRP A 37 16.66 -15.81 -4.08
N PRO A 38 15.53 -16.50 -4.36
CA PRO A 38 15.18 -17.72 -3.67
C PRO A 38 16.22 -18.84 -3.85
N ALA A 39 16.78 -19.02 -5.05
CA ALA A 39 17.83 -20.03 -5.28
C ALA A 39 19.07 -19.76 -4.41
N LEU A 40 19.49 -18.49 -4.30
CA LEU A 40 20.60 -18.10 -3.42
C LEU A 40 20.29 -18.35 -1.95
N LEU A 41 19.06 -18.08 -1.51
CA LEU A 41 18.65 -18.33 -0.13
C LEU A 41 18.61 -19.82 0.19
N LEU A 42 18.10 -20.65 -0.72
CA LEU A 42 18.10 -22.10 -0.59
C LEU A 42 19.53 -22.65 -0.53
N ALA A 43 20.44 -22.15 -1.36
CA ALA A 43 21.85 -22.55 -1.35
C ALA A 43 22.58 -22.18 -0.05
N LEU A 44 22.04 -21.23 0.71
CA LEU A 44 22.56 -20.79 2.03
C LEU A 44 21.73 -21.36 3.19
N ASP A 45 20.79 -22.28 2.93
CA ASP A 45 19.84 -22.82 3.91
C ASP A 45 19.07 -21.74 4.71
N LEU A 46 18.79 -20.60 4.07
CA LEU A 46 18.05 -19.48 4.64
C LEU A 46 16.55 -19.54 4.30
N PRO A 47 15.66 -19.13 5.21
CA PRO A 47 14.24 -19.18 4.95
C PRO A 47 13.84 -18.15 3.88
N LEU A 48 12.93 -18.56 2.99
CA LEU A 48 12.46 -17.73 1.90
C LEU A 48 11.54 -16.59 2.38
N PRO A 49 11.49 -15.45 1.65
CA PRO A 49 10.44 -14.45 1.85
C PRO A 49 9.07 -15.09 1.78
N LYS A 50 8.15 -14.69 2.67
CA LYS A 50 6.81 -15.30 2.68
C LYS A 50 6.00 -14.91 1.43
N ARG A 51 6.21 -13.68 0.92
CA ARG A 51 5.46 -13.09 -0.19
C ARG A 51 6.29 -12.09 -1.00
N ILE A 52 5.97 -11.95 -2.28
CA ILE A 52 6.47 -10.87 -3.15
C ILE A 52 5.28 -10.09 -3.68
N PHE A 53 5.17 -8.83 -3.28
CA PHE A 53 4.21 -7.90 -3.85
C PHE A 53 4.88 -7.13 -4.99
N VAL A 54 4.33 -7.30 -6.19
CA VAL A 54 4.85 -6.67 -7.40
C VAL A 54 3.94 -5.51 -7.79
N HIS A 55 4.52 -4.32 -7.92
CA HIS A 55 3.80 -3.17 -8.46
C HIS A 55 4.24 -2.85 -9.90
N SER A 56 3.29 -2.33 -10.66
CA SER A 56 3.49 -1.79 -12.00
C SER A 56 4.15 -0.41 -11.98
N HIS A 57 4.46 0.13 -13.16
CA HIS A 57 5.21 1.38 -13.30
C HIS A 57 4.32 2.60 -13.07
N TRP A 58 4.98 3.68 -12.67
CA TRP A 58 4.41 5.02 -12.78
C TRP A 58 4.91 5.68 -14.06
N LEU A 59 3.98 6.15 -14.88
CA LEU A 59 4.20 7.03 -16.00
C LEU A 59 4.00 8.48 -15.55
N VAL A 60 4.60 9.41 -16.26
CA VAL A 60 4.40 10.85 -16.09
C VAL A 60 3.92 11.41 -17.42
N ASP A 61 2.73 12.02 -17.41
CA ASP A 61 2.05 12.53 -18.61
C ASP A 61 2.00 11.49 -19.75
N GLY A 62 1.76 10.23 -19.40
CA GLY A 62 1.63 9.10 -20.33
C GLY A 62 2.95 8.48 -20.78
N SER A 63 4.10 9.02 -20.33
CA SER A 63 5.43 8.55 -20.75
C SER A 63 6.21 7.94 -19.59
N LYS A 64 7.08 6.95 -19.87
CA LYS A 64 7.97 6.38 -18.84
C LYS A 64 8.94 7.47 -18.37
N MET A 65 9.15 7.56 -17.06
CA MET A 65 10.14 8.48 -16.49
C MET A 65 11.55 8.11 -16.96
N SER A 66 12.30 9.11 -17.41
CA SER A 66 13.69 8.98 -17.79
C SER A 66 14.48 10.24 -17.45
N LYS A 67 15.67 10.06 -16.87
CA LYS A 67 16.61 11.15 -16.64
C LYS A 67 17.03 11.84 -17.94
N SER A 68 17.15 11.09 -19.04
CA SER A 68 17.55 11.66 -20.34
C SER A 68 16.45 12.50 -20.99
N ILE A 69 15.18 12.16 -20.75
CA ILE A 69 14.02 12.91 -21.25
C ILE A 69 13.73 14.12 -20.34
N GLY A 70 14.20 14.08 -19.08
CA GLY A 70 13.98 15.16 -18.11
C GLY A 70 12.58 15.17 -17.50
N ASN A 71 11.80 14.11 -17.69
CA ASN A 71 10.43 13.98 -17.16
C ASN A 71 10.36 13.22 -15.82
N VAL A 72 11.48 13.13 -15.09
CA VAL A 72 11.49 12.52 -13.76
C VAL A 72 10.81 13.45 -12.77
N VAL A 73 9.85 12.93 -12.02
CA VAL A 73 9.19 13.68 -10.95
C VAL A 73 9.99 13.54 -9.66
N ASP A 74 10.38 14.67 -9.07
CA ASP A 74 10.92 14.70 -7.72
C ASP A 74 9.76 14.56 -6.71
N PRO A 75 9.76 13.49 -5.88
CA PRO A 75 8.71 13.29 -4.88
C PRO A 75 8.66 14.39 -3.83
N PHE A 76 9.78 15.05 -3.51
CA PHE A 76 9.79 16.12 -2.51
C PHE A 76 9.15 17.39 -3.05
N ALA A 77 9.55 17.83 -4.25
CA ALA A 77 8.89 18.95 -4.94
C ALA A 77 7.39 18.68 -5.17
N ALA A 78 7.01 17.45 -5.55
CA ALA A 78 5.61 17.07 -5.69
C ALA A 78 4.85 17.12 -4.35
N ALA A 79 5.49 16.72 -3.26
CA ALA A 79 4.92 16.79 -1.91
C ALA A 79 4.81 18.22 -1.38
N GLU A 80 5.71 19.13 -1.76
CA GLU A 80 5.55 20.56 -1.44
C GLU A 80 4.31 21.15 -2.11
N LEU A 81 4.04 20.76 -3.36
CA LEU A 81 2.87 21.23 -4.11
C LEU A 81 1.55 20.59 -3.64
N LEU A 82 1.55 19.28 -3.40
CA LEU A 82 0.33 18.49 -3.15
C LEU A 82 0.11 18.16 -1.67
N THR A 83 1.02 18.57 -0.78
CA THR A 83 1.24 18.02 0.57
C THR A 83 1.71 16.56 0.56
N GLY A 84 2.46 16.15 1.59
CA GLY A 84 2.90 14.76 1.74
C GLY A 84 1.73 13.77 1.79
N GLU A 85 0.67 14.10 2.52
CA GLU A 85 -0.53 13.25 2.64
C GLU A 85 -1.35 13.22 1.35
N GLY A 86 -1.52 14.36 0.67
CA GLY A 86 -2.19 14.42 -0.61
C GLY A 86 -1.49 13.59 -1.68
N LEU A 87 -0.15 13.67 -1.75
CA LEU A 87 0.64 12.83 -2.65
C LEU A 87 0.48 11.34 -2.32
N ARG A 88 0.59 10.95 -1.05
CA ARG A 88 0.39 9.56 -0.60
C ARG A 88 -0.99 9.03 -0.97
N TYR A 89 -2.03 9.83 -0.71
CA TYR A 89 -3.40 9.50 -1.06
C TYR A 89 -3.55 9.28 -2.56
N PHE A 90 -3.07 10.21 -3.38
CA PHE A 90 -3.15 10.11 -4.83
C PHE A 90 -2.45 8.85 -5.36
N LEU A 91 -1.24 8.58 -4.90
CA LEU A 91 -0.46 7.41 -5.31
C LEU A 91 -1.15 6.10 -4.92
N LEU A 92 -1.70 6.01 -3.70
CA LEU A 92 -2.43 4.82 -3.25
C LEU A 92 -3.79 4.64 -3.94
N ARG A 93 -4.45 5.74 -4.28
CA ARG A 93 -5.77 5.75 -4.93
C ARG A 93 -5.69 5.38 -6.41
N GLN A 94 -4.68 5.90 -7.12
CA GLN A 94 -4.52 5.71 -8.56
C GLN A 94 -3.56 4.57 -8.90
N GLY A 95 -2.59 4.28 -8.03
CA GLY A 95 -1.64 3.21 -8.20
C GLY A 95 -2.32 1.86 -8.03
N THR A 96 -2.37 1.07 -9.09
CA THR A 96 -2.79 -0.33 -9.01
C THR A 96 -1.57 -1.25 -9.16
N PRO A 97 -1.54 -2.42 -8.51
CA PRO A 97 -0.42 -3.35 -8.68
C PRO A 97 -0.35 -3.92 -10.09
N TYR A 98 -1.51 -4.05 -10.75
CA TYR A 98 -1.66 -4.76 -12.01
C TYR A 98 -1.31 -3.91 -13.22
N ASN A 99 -1.78 -2.66 -13.27
CA ASN A 99 -1.63 -1.79 -14.43
C ASN A 99 -0.72 -0.61 -14.13
N ASP A 100 0.02 -0.18 -15.15
CA ASP A 100 0.83 1.04 -15.06
C ASP A 100 -0.09 2.24 -14.80
N ALA A 101 0.29 3.07 -13.84
CA ALA A 101 -0.49 4.22 -13.40
C ALA A 101 0.16 5.50 -13.94
N ASN A 102 -0.67 6.49 -14.29
CA ASN A 102 -0.19 7.76 -14.82
C ASN A 102 -0.26 8.87 -13.77
N PHE A 103 0.86 9.53 -13.53
CA PHE A 103 1.00 10.69 -12.67
C PHE A 103 0.90 11.97 -13.52
N MET A 104 -0.07 12.81 -13.19
CA MET A 104 -0.25 14.14 -13.78
C MET A 104 -0.64 15.09 -12.66
N ILE A 105 0.06 16.21 -12.52
CA ILE A 105 -0.21 17.19 -11.46
C ILE A 105 -1.67 17.69 -11.48
N PRO A 106 -2.27 18.08 -12.63
CA PRO A 106 -3.66 18.53 -12.66
C PRO A 106 -4.65 17.45 -12.18
N LYS A 107 -4.38 16.18 -12.53
CA LYS A 107 -5.19 15.05 -12.07
C LYS A 107 -5.03 14.84 -10.57
N ALA A 108 -3.82 14.94 -10.04
CA ALA A 108 -3.55 14.80 -8.62
C ALA A 108 -4.27 15.88 -7.80
N VAL A 109 -4.15 17.14 -8.20
CA VAL A 109 -4.86 18.26 -7.57
C VAL A 109 -6.37 18.04 -7.59
N SER A 110 -6.92 17.63 -8.74
CA SER A 110 -8.36 17.39 -8.89
C SER A 110 -8.87 16.27 -7.95
N VAL A 111 -8.15 15.14 -7.88
CA VAL A 111 -8.50 14.01 -7.01
C VAL A 111 -8.41 14.41 -5.54
N ILE A 112 -7.34 15.09 -5.14
CA ILE A 112 -7.15 15.54 -3.75
C ILE A 112 -8.26 16.53 -3.34
N ASN A 113 -8.55 17.51 -4.18
CA ASN A 113 -9.61 18.48 -3.90
C ASN A 113 -10.99 17.83 -3.84
N THR A 114 -11.28 16.89 -4.73
CA THR A 114 -12.59 16.23 -4.77
C THR A 114 -12.76 15.29 -3.57
N ASP A 115 -11.81 14.38 -3.37
CA ASP A 115 -11.97 13.30 -2.39
C ASP A 115 -11.61 13.76 -0.96
N LEU A 116 -10.53 14.52 -0.80
CA LEU A 116 -10.05 14.92 0.53
C LEU A 116 -10.66 16.23 0.98
N VAL A 117 -10.61 17.28 0.15
CA VAL A 117 -11.08 18.62 0.58
C VAL A 117 -12.61 18.66 0.59
N ASN A 118 -13.24 18.37 -0.55
CA ASN A 118 -14.67 18.58 -0.74
C ASN A 118 -15.54 17.56 -0.02
N ASN A 119 -15.07 16.33 0.17
CA ASN A 119 -15.82 15.29 0.87
C ASN A 119 -15.41 15.21 2.34
N ILE A 120 -14.21 14.69 2.63
CA ILE A 120 -13.77 14.43 4.01
C ILE A 120 -13.57 15.74 4.78
N GLY A 121 -12.89 16.71 4.16
CA GLY A 121 -12.57 18.00 4.76
C GLY A 121 -13.84 18.77 5.11
N ASN A 122 -14.77 18.90 4.18
CA ASN A 122 -16.06 19.54 4.43
C ASN A 122 -16.89 18.81 5.50
N LEU A 123 -16.91 17.47 5.48
CA LEU A 123 -17.61 16.68 6.51
C LEU A 123 -17.02 16.95 7.90
N LEU A 124 -15.68 16.89 8.03
CA LEU A 124 -14.98 17.20 9.27
C LEU A 124 -15.25 18.64 9.70
N GLN A 125 -15.06 19.61 8.81
CA GLN A 125 -15.29 21.01 9.13
C GLN A 125 -16.70 21.22 9.68
N ARG A 126 -17.73 20.67 9.04
CA ARG A 126 -19.13 20.79 9.49
C ARG A 126 -19.39 20.08 10.81
N SER A 127 -18.74 18.95 11.05
CA SER A 127 -18.91 18.17 12.30
C SER A 127 -18.15 18.76 13.49
N LEU A 128 -17.09 19.52 13.21
CA LEU A 128 -16.16 20.08 14.20
C LEU A 128 -16.39 21.55 14.51
N ILE A 129 -17.37 22.21 13.88
CA ILE A 129 -17.65 23.62 14.18
C ILE A 129 -18.00 23.77 15.66
N GLU A 130 -17.52 24.84 16.28
CA GLU A 130 -17.69 25.13 17.71
C GLU A 130 -19.17 25.20 18.12
N LYS A 131 -20.05 25.63 17.21
CA LYS A 131 -21.50 25.65 17.44
C LYS A 131 -22.11 24.25 17.63
N LEU A 132 -21.55 23.23 16.96
CA LEU A 132 -22.03 21.84 17.03
C LEU A 132 -21.28 21.02 18.08
N ASN A 133 -19.98 21.27 18.25
CA ASN A 133 -19.15 20.55 19.23
C ASN A 133 -18.23 21.50 20.02
N PRO A 134 -18.78 22.35 20.91
CA PRO A 134 -17.99 23.32 21.66
C PRO A 134 -16.98 22.64 22.60
N SER A 135 -17.35 21.49 23.15
CA SER A 135 -16.52 20.73 24.08
C SER A 135 -15.43 19.88 23.40
N LYS A 136 -15.44 19.78 22.05
CA LYS A 136 -14.54 18.93 21.25
C LYS A 136 -14.50 17.47 21.74
N ILE A 137 -15.65 16.96 22.19
CA ILE A 137 -15.81 15.58 22.65
C ILE A 137 -16.29 14.73 21.48
N TYR A 138 -15.67 13.56 21.29
CA TYR A 138 -16.05 12.59 20.27
C TYR A 138 -16.59 11.33 20.96
N PRO A 139 -17.92 11.18 21.04
CA PRO A 139 -18.49 10.00 21.68
C PRO A 139 -18.20 8.75 20.83
N ILE A 140 -18.07 7.62 21.51
CA ILE A 140 -18.03 6.30 20.86
C ILE A 140 -19.37 6.09 20.15
N PHE A 141 -19.35 5.49 18.96
CA PHE A 141 -20.58 5.17 18.23
C PHE A 141 -21.46 4.21 19.05
N TYR A 142 -22.63 4.69 19.47
CA TYR A 142 -23.67 3.88 20.12
C TYR A 142 -24.88 3.79 19.17
N PRO A 143 -25.20 2.58 18.64
CA PRO A 143 -26.29 2.40 17.68
C PRO A 143 -27.65 2.89 18.19
N ASP A 144 -27.89 2.77 19.49
CA ASP A 144 -29.15 3.15 20.12
C ASP A 144 -29.31 4.67 20.30
N SER A 145 -28.25 5.44 20.05
CA SER A 145 -28.28 6.91 20.10
C SER A 145 -28.86 7.55 18.83
N PHE A 146 -29.20 6.76 17.80
CA PHE A 146 -29.70 7.25 16.52
C PHE A 146 -31.12 6.74 16.22
N GLN A 147 -31.88 7.55 15.47
CA GLN A 147 -33.16 7.12 14.89
C GLN A 147 -32.93 5.98 13.89
N SER A 148 -33.96 5.14 13.69
CA SER A 148 -33.92 3.93 12.84
C SER A 148 -33.26 4.18 11.47
N ASP A 149 -33.64 5.27 10.80
CA ASP A 149 -33.23 5.54 9.43
C ASP A 149 -31.74 5.90 9.32
N LEU A 150 -31.20 6.60 10.33
CA LEU A 150 -29.78 6.92 10.42
C LEU A 150 -28.93 5.72 10.83
N ARG A 151 -29.52 4.82 11.62
CA ARG A 151 -28.89 3.56 12.03
C ARG A 151 -28.71 2.64 10.82
N GLU A 152 -29.73 2.50 9.97
CA GLU A 152 -29.65 1.73 8.72
C GLU A 152 -28.56 2.23 7.76
N LEU A 153 -28.30 3.55 7.73
CA LEU A 153 -27.23 4.15 6.94
C LEU A 153 -25.84 4.03 7.59
N GLY A 154 -25.76 4.16 8.92
CA GLY A 154 -24.51 4.24 9.66
C GLY A 154 -23.84 2.89 9.92
N GLU A 155 -24.63 1.85 10.22
CA GLU A 155 -24.10 0.52 10.54
C GLU A 155 -23.25 -0.09 9.41
N PRO A 156 -23.64 -0.05 8.12
CA PRO A 156 -22.81 -0.56 7.02
C PRO A 156 -21.48 0.18 6.88
N LEU A 157 -21.47 1.49 7.11
CA LEU A 157 -20.26 2.32 7.02
C LEU A 157 -19.28 1.97 8.16
N VAL A 158 -19.78 1.91 9.40
CA VAL A 158 -18.98 1.53 10.57
C VAL A 158 -18.44 0.12 10.43
N HIS A 159 -19.26 -0.81 9.95
CA HIS A 159 -18.83 -2.17 9.65
C HIS A 159 -17.71 -2.18 8.60
N SER A 160 -17.87 -1.46 7.50
CA SER A 160 -16.86 -1.37 6.44
C SER A 160 -15.53 -0.79 6.94
N LEU A 161 -15.58 0.23 7.79
CA LEU A 161 -14.39 0.82 8.42
C LEU A 161 -13.68 -0.18 9.35
N ASN A 162 -14.43 -0.92 10.16
CA ASN A 162 -13.88 -1.95 11.04
C ASN A 162 -13.30 -3.13 10.27
N CYS A 163 -13.84 -3.45 9.09
CA CYS A 163 -13.33 -4.50 8.21
C CYS A 163 -12.13 -4.07 7.35
N LEU A 164 -11.87 -2.77 7.22
CA LEU A 164 -10.79 -2.22 6.37
C LEU A 164 -9.41 -2.83 6.65
N PRO A 165 -8.96 -3.07 7.90
CA PRO A 165 -7.68 -3.73 8.16
C PRO A 165 -7.61 -5.15 7.60
N GLY A 166 -8.71 -5.89 7.62
CA GLY A 166 -8.81 -7.23 7.04
C GLY A 166 -8.75 -7.19 5.51
N LEU A 167 -9.43 -6.22 4.90
CA LEU A 167 -9.43 -6.01 3.45
C LEU A 167 -8.06 -5.56 2.94
N LEU A 168 -7.36 -4.68 3.66
CA LEU A 168 -5.97 -4.32 3.31
C LEU A 168 -5.05 -5.53 3.36
N ARG A 169 -5.22 -6.42 4.35
CA ARG A 169 -4.49 -7.67 4.37
C ARG A 169 -4.82 -8.48 3.11
N SER A 170 -6.11 -8.65 2.76
CA SER A 170 -6.59 -9.44 1.60
C SER A 170 -6.06 -8.95 0.25
N PHE A 171 -5.89 -7.64 0.07
CA PHE A 171 -5.31 -7.07 -1.15
C PHE A 171 -3.79 -7.27 -1.29
N VAL A 172 -3.07 -7.49 -0.18
CA VAL A 172 -1.61 -7.71 -0.16
C VAL A 172 -1.24 -9.20 -0.27
N TYR A 173 -2.19 -10.07 -0.64
CA TYR A 173 -1.91 -11.52 -0.86
C TYR A 173 -1.37 -11.97 -2.22
N PRO A 174 -1.23 -11.16 -3.30
CA PRO A 174 -0.76 -11.73 -4.55
C PRO A 174 0.71 -12.16 -4.43
N LEU A 175 0.96 -13.41 -4.83
CA LEU A 175 2.24 -14.16 -4.84
C LEU A 175 2.83 -14.58 -3.47
N GLN A 176 2.41 -15.76 -3.00
CA GLN A 176 3.13 -16.50 -1.95
C GLN A 176 4.26 -17.32 -2.59
N ILE A 177 5.52 -17.02 -2.23
CA ILE A 177 6.68 -17.74 -2.75
C ILE A 177 6.57 -19.24 -2.43
N LEU A 178 6.15 -19.57 -1.20
CA LEU A 178 5.99 -20.95 -0.74
C LEU A 178 5.07 -21.79 -1.65
N HIS A 179 3.94 -21.22 -2.11
CA HIS A 179 3.06 -21.92 -3.05
C HIS A 179 3.69 -22.09 -4.43
N LEU A 180 4.42 -21.09 -4.93
CA LEU A 180 5.10 -21.19 -6.21
C LEU A 180 6.11 -22.35 -6.23
N PHE A 181 6.91 -22.48 -5.16
CA PHE A 181 7.92 -23.55 -5.05
C PHE A 181 7.33 -24.92 -4.72
N ALA A 182 6.25 -25.01 -3.93
CA ALA A 182 5.53 -26.27 -3.74
C ALA A 182 4.99 -26.84 -5.07
N CYS A 183 4.57 -25.98 -5.99
CA CYS A 183 4.16 -26.38 -7.34
C CYS A 183 5.33 -26.91 -8.18
N PHE A 184 6.55 -26.37 -8.00
CA PHE A 184 7.75 -26.88 -8.67
C PHE A 184 8.21 -28.21 -8.09
N GLN A 185 8.27 -28.35 -6.75
CA GLN A 185 8.67 -29.59 -6.09
C GLN A 185 7.71 -30.77 -6.36
N LYS A 186 6.41 -30.52 -6.56
CA LYS A 186 5.47 -31.57 -6.96
C LYS A 186 5.63 -32.04 -8.41
N ARG A 187 6.24 -31.24 -9.29
CA ARG A 187 6.55 -31.64 -10.66
C ARG A 187 7.74 -32.59 -10.72
N ASP A 188 8.75 -32.36 -9.90
CA ASP A 188 9.96 -33.20 -9.85
C ASP A 188 9.74 -34.58 -9.17
N LEU A 189 8.53 -34.86 -8.66
CA LEU A 189 8.13 -36.16 -8.11
C LEU A 189 7.21 -36.96 -9.06
N LEU A 190 6.95 -36.45 -10.26
CA LEU A 190 6.08 -37.08 -11.27
C LEU A 190 6.81 -37.45 -12.57
N ASP A 191 8.13 -37.30 -12.62
CA ASP A 191 9.04 -37.80 -13.67
C ASP A 191 10.03 -38.82 -13.06
#